data_AF-A0A078R3C6-F1
#
_entry.id   AF-A0A078R3C6-F1
#
_cell.length_a   1.000
_cell.length_b   1.000
_cell.length_c   1.000
_cell.angle_alpha   90.00
_cell.angle_beta   90.00
_cell.angle_gamma   90.00
#
_symmetry.space_group_name_H-M   'P 1'
#
loop_
_entity.id
_entity.type
_entity.pdbx_description
1 polymer ?
#
loop_
_entity_poly.entity_id
_entity_poly.type
_entity_poly.pdbx_seq_one_letter_code
_entity_poly.pdbx_strand_id
1 'polypeptide(L)' 'MGVEKDEKEAARWFLKAAELGEPDSMFHLAWMYQEGIGVEQNSELSTEYLYKAAEAEWEPAIRIIKGED' A
#
# COMPACT_ATOMS: atom_id res chain seq x y z
N MET A 1 -13.90 18.59 -13.56
CA MET A 1 -13.19 19.15 -12.38
C MET A 1 -12.36 18.02 -11.81
N GLY A 2 -11.03 18.12 -11.92
CA GLY A 2 -10.12 17.17 -11.28
C GLY A 2 -9.87 17.64 -9.86
N VAL A 3 -10.03 16.74 -8.88
CA VAL A 3 -9.64 17.01 -7.50
C VAL A 3 -8.12 17.15 -7.49
N GLU A 4 -7.62 18.17 -6.79
CA GLU A 4 -6.18 18.34 -6.60
C GLU A 4 -5.60 17.07 -5.97
N LYS A 5 -4.48 16.57 -6.51
CA LYS A 5 -3.88 15.31 -6.05
C LYS A 5 -3.31 15.53 -4.64
N ASP A 6 -4.10 15.22 -3.63
CA ASP A 6 -3.65 15.21 -2.23
C ASP A 6 -3.20 13.80 -1.86
N GLU A 7 -1.90 13.54 -2.05
CA GLU A 7 -1.26 12.27 -1.72
C GLU A 7 -1.35 11.95 -0.22
N LYS A 8 -1.38 12.97 0.65
CA LYS A 8 -1.51 12.77 2.10
C LYS A 8 -2.92 12.32 2.45
N GLU A 9 -3.93 12.89 1.80
CA GLU A 9 -5.30 12.46 2.00
C GLU A 9 -5.54 11.06 1.40
N ALA A 10 -4.96 10.75 0.23
CA ALA A 10 -4.97 9.40 -0.32
C ALA A 10 -4.34 8.39 0.65
N ALA A 11 -3.18 8.71 1.25
CA ALA A 11 -2.52 7.86 2.23
C ALA A 11 -3.43 7.55 3.42
N ARG A 12 -4.16 8.55 3.90
CA ARG A 12 -5.12 8.39 5.01
C ARG A 12 -6.27 7.46 4.65
N TRP A 13 -6.78 7.53 3.42
CA TRP A 13 -7.85 6.65 2.98
C TRP A 13 -7.38 5.20 2.82
N PHE A 14 -6.20 5.01 2.21
CA PHE A 14 -5.59 3.68 2.13
C PHE A 14 -5.26 3.10 3.50
N LEU A 15 -4.80 3.92 4.45
CA LEU A 15 -4.58 3.47 5.82
C LEU A 15 -5.87 2.96 6.47
N LYS A 16 -6.97 3.72 6.38
CA LYS A 16 -8.27 3.31 6.93
C LYS A 16 -8.79 2.02 6.29
N ALA A 17 -8.62 1.85 4.98
CA ALA A 17 -9.06 0.65 4.28
C ALA A 17 -8.16 -0.56 4.59
N ALA A 18 -6.85 -0.36 4.71
CA ALA A 18 -5.90 -1.37 5.17
C ALA A 18 -6.21 -1.84 6.60
N GLU A 19 -6.59 -0.93 7.51
CA GLU A 19 -7.06 -1.28 8.86
C GLU A 19 -8.34 -2.13 8.86
N LEU A 20 -9.15 -2.04 7.81
CA LEU A 20 -10.34 -2.86 7.59
C LEU A 20 -10.04 -4.19 6.89
N GLY A 21 -8.77 -4.50 6.61
CA GLY A 21 -8.39 -5.73 5.95
C GLY A 21 -8.47 -5.69 4.42
N GLU A 22 -8.55 -4.49 3.82
CA GLU A 22 -8.66 -4.35 2.36
C GLU A 22 -7.27 -4.53 1.71
N PRO A 23 -7.03 -5.62 0.95
CA PRO A 23 -5.70 -5.99 0.49
C PRO A 23 -5.13 -5.08 -0.59
N ASP A 24 -5.98 -4.51 -1.44
CA ASP A 24 -5.57 -3.55 -2.48
C ASP A 24 -5.02 -2.27 -1.83
N SER A 25 -5.66 -1.79 -0.77
CA SER A 25 -5.22 -0.64 0.01
C SER A 25 -3.93 -0.91 0.77
N MET A 26 -3.74 -2.12 1.31
CA MET A 26 -2.46 -2.53 1.88
C MET A 26 -1.35 -2.48 0.82
N PHE A 27 -1.59 -2.99 -0.38
CA PHE A 27 -0.63 -2.96 -1.48
C PHE A 27 -0.28 -1.52 -1.91
N HIS A 28 -1.29 -0.66 -2.05
CA HIS A 28 -1.07 0.75 -2.37
C HIS A 28 -0.33 1.48 -1.25
N LEU A 29 -0.66 1.21 0.01
CA LEU A 29 0.02 1.81 1.15
C LEU A 29 1.48 1.35 1.24
N ALA A 30 1.78 0.08 0.90
CA ALA A 30 3.14 -0.42 0.78
C ALA A 30 3.95 0.38 -0.26
N TRP A 31 3.38 0.57 -1.45
CA TRP A 31 3.98 1.42 -2.49
C TRP A 31 4.19 2.86 -2.03
N MET A 32 3.21 3.45 -1.32
CA MET A 32 3.31 4.82 -0.82
C MET A 32 4.43 4.97 0.23
N TYR A 33 4.61 3.99 1.12
CA TYR A 33 5.75 3.95 2.04
C TYR A 33 7.08 3.71 1.33
N GLN A 34 7.10 2.94 0.24
CA GLN A 34 8.31 2.70 -0.55
C GLN A 34 8.82 4.00 -1.22
N GLU A 35 7.89 4.78 -1.75
CA GLU A 35 8.18 5.99 -2.55
C GLU A 35 8.09 7.30 -1.75
N GLY A 36 7.62 7.26 -0.49
CA GLY A 36 7.39 8.46 0.32
C GLY A 36 6.26 9.36 -0.23
N ILE A 37 5.26 8.75 -0.87
CA ILE A 37 4.12 9.45 -1.49
C ILE A 37 3.06 9.68 -0.42
N GLY A 38 2.84 10.93 0.00
CA GLY A 38 1.83 11.27 1.01
C GLY A 38 2.14 10.79 2.44
N VAL A 39 3.19 9.98 2.62
CA VAL A 39 3.73 9.49 3.90
C VAL A 39 5.25 9.63 3.91
N GLU A 40 5.87 9.56 5.08
CA GLU A 40 7.32 9.45 5.16
C GLU A 40 7.75 8.09 4.60
N GLN A 41 8.81 8.11 3.78
CA GLN A 41 9.36 6.89 3.21
C GLN A 41 9.80 5.94 4.32
N ASN A 42 9.33 4.69 4.27
CA ASN A 42 9.63 3.70 5.28
C ASN A 42 9.62 2.29 4.67
N SER A 43 10.81 1.72 4.47
CA SER A 43 10.96 0.39 3.86
C SER A 43 10.44 -0.75 4.75
N GLU A 44 10.46 -0.58 6.07
CA GLU A 44 9.93 -1.58 7.01
C GLU A 44 8.40 -1.64 6.91
N LEU A 45 7.72 -0.49 6.96
CA LEU A 45 6.26 -0.42 6.80
C LEU A 45 5.82 -0.83 5.39
N SER A 46 6.58 -0.46 4.36
CA SER A 46 6.36 -0.93 2.98
C SER A 46 6.31 -2.46 2.93
N THR A 47 7.35 -3.10 3.47
CA THR A 47 7.47 -4.55 3.51
C THR A 47 6.33 -5.18 4.33
N GLU A 48 6.00 -4.62 5.49
CA GLU A 48 4.93 -5.11 6.35
C GLU A 48 3.56 -5.11 5.63
N TYR A 49 3.17 -3.99 5.02
CA TYR A 49 1.90 -3.90 4.31
C TYR A 49 1.87 -4.77 3.06
N LEU A 50 3.00 -4.95 2.37
CA LEU A 50 3.09 -5.85 1.22
C LEU A 50 2.87 -7.31 1.64
N TYR A 51 3.47 -7.74 2.75
CA TYR A 51 3.23 -9.09 3.29
C TYR A 51 1.78 -9.26 3.76
N LYS A 52 1.20 -8.27 4.45
CA LYS A 52 -0.22 -8.32 4.84
C LYS A 52 -1.16 -8.45 3.64
N ALA A 53 -0.89 -7.73 2.55
CA ALA A 53 -1.65 -7.87 1.32
C ALA A 53 -1.55 -9.30 0.76
N ALA A 54 -0.36 -9.88 0.76
CA ALA A 54 -0.15 -11.25 0.30
C ALA A 54 -0.78 -12.32 1.22
N GLU A 55 -0.77 -12.11 2.54
CA GLU A 55 -1.47 -12.95 3.52
C GLU A 55 -3.00 -12.93 3.29
N ALA A 56 -3.52 -11.80 2.81
CA ALA A 56 -4.92 -11.66 2.42
C ALA A 56 -5.19 -12.12 0.97
N GLU A 57 -4.30 -12.96 0.42
CA GLU A 57 -4.40 -13.56 -0.91
C GLU A 57 -4.45 -12.55 -2.07
N TRP A 58 -3.87 -11.35 -1.88
CA TRP A 58 -3.75 -10.37 -2.95
C TRP A 58 -2.68 -10.76 -3.97
N GLU A 59 -3.13 -11.24 -5.13
CA GLU A 59 -2.27 -11.75 -6.20
C GLU A 59 -1.13 -10.79 -6.61
N PRO A 60 -1.34 -9.47 -6.80
CA PRO A 60 -0.25 -8.56 -7.09
C PRO A 60 0.86 -8.57 -6.03
N ALA A 61 0.51 -8.61 -4.74
CA ALA A 61 1.48 -8.66 -3.66
C ALA A 61 2.24 -9.99 -3.64
N ILE A 62 1.53 -11.11 -3.84
CA ILE A 62 2.11 -12.45 -3.88
C ILE A 62 3.13 -12.56 -5.02
N ARG A 63 2.80 -12.05 -6.21
CA ARG A 63 3.71 -12.07 -7.37
C ARG A 63 5.00 -11.31 -7.12
N ILE A 64 4.90 -10.12 -6.52
CA ILE A 64 6.09 -9.32 -6.15
C ILE A 64 6.97 -10.09 -5.16
N ILE A 65 6.38 -10.69 -4.12
CA ILE A 65 7.13 -11.45 -3.11
C ILE A 65 7.79 -12.70 -3.72
N LYS A 66 7.12 -13.37 -4.68
CA LYS A 66 7.66 -14.54 -5.38
C LYS A 66 8.69 -14.20 -6.46
N GLY A 67 8.81 -12.92 -6.85
CA GLY A 67 9.69 -12.47 -7.92
C GLY A 67 9.21 -12.88 -9.32
N GLU A 68 7.89 -12.92 -9.53
CA GLU A 68 7.24 -13.34 -10.79
C GLU A 68 6.83 -12.14 -11.70
N ASP A 69 7.68 -11.11 -11.78
CA ASP A 69 7.47 -9.92 -12.62
C ASP A 69 7.50 -10.20 -14.13
#